data_AF-A0A183S9H7-F1
#
_entry.id   AF-A0A183S9H7-F1
#
_cell.length_a   1.000
_cell.length_b   1.000
_cell.length_c   1.000
_cell.angle_alpha   90.00
_cell.angle_beta   90.00
_cell.angle_gamma   90.00
#
_symmetry.space_group_name_H-M   'P 1'
#
loop_
_entity.id
_entity.type
_entity.pdbx_description
1 polymer ?
#
loop_
_entity_poly.entity_id
_entity_poly.type
_entity_poly.pdbx_seq_one_letter_code
_entity_poly.pdbx_strand_id
1 'polypeptide(L)'
;MAEYIWGLCTSPLSLALIACRIQRRCAEIFEDSYDTYIASRYREYANNFENLATEMVTIGVSINDAAACDLVGGSYMRAWFSPIVLELAYLGDCTTFMSSLPAQKAIEYMWTCNIRCKSHLVPVCMFLPFVLLMPRFVQYGTTELFSLSHTRDRQVPTYPANNHERFWRFYNCPRVKHHFGLVSRHILLGILISPYKPEIA
;
A
#
# COMPACT_ATOMS: atom_id res chain seq x y z
N MET A 1 -0.14 -30.89 6.19
CA MET A 1 0.20 -31.05 4.75
C MET A 1 0.29 -29.71 4.03
N ALA A 2 -0.72 -28.82 4.14
CA ALA A 2 -0.71 -27.53 3.47
C ALA A 2 0.46 -26.62 3.89
N GLU A 3 0.79 -26.56 5.19
CA GLU A 3 1.96 -25.81 5.70
C GLU A 3 3.31 -26.34 5.16
N TYR A 4 3.42 -27.66 4.98
CA TYR A 4 4.62 -28.27 4.42
C TYR A 4 4.80 -27.88 2.94
N ILE A 5 3.72 -27.90 2.15
CA ILE A 5 3.75 -27.46 0.75
C ILE A 5 4.06 -25.97 0.65
N TRP A 6 3.51 -25.17 1.56
CA TRP A 6 3.80 -23.75 1.67
C TRP A 6 5.30 -23.47 1.88
N GLY A 7 5.97 -24.24 2.74
CA GLY A 7 7.41 -24.12 2.97
C GLY A 7 8.29 -24.44 1.76
N LEU A 8 7.75 -25.14 0.75
CA LEU A 8 8.45 -25.46 -0.49
C LEU A 8 8.22 -24.42 -1.61
N CYS A 9 7.37 -23.42 -1.37
CA CYS A 9 6.98 -22.46 -2.38
C CYS A 9 8.00 -21.31 -2.52
N THR A 10 8.16 -20.82 -3.76
CA THR A 10 9.04 -19.70 -4.10
C THR A 10 8.49 -18.35 -3.67
N SER A 11 7.18 -18.23 -3.52
CA SER A 11 6.47 -17.02 -3.07
C SER A 11 5.54 -17.34 -1.89
N PRO A 12 6.10 -17.71 -0.73
CA PRO A 12 5.31 -18.20 0.41
C PRO A 12 4.37 -17.12 0.96
N LEU A 13 4.80 -15.85 1.00
CA LEU A 13 3.97 -14.76 1.52
C LEU A 13 2.66 -14.57 0.72
N SER A 14 2.77 -14.46 -0.61
CA SER A 14 1.60 -14.31 -1.48
C SER A 14 0.69 -15.54 -1.41
N LEU A 15 1.27 -16.74 -1.36
CA LEU A 15 0.51 -17.98 -1.27
C LEU A 15 -0.28 -18.09 0.05
N ALA A 16 0.30 -17.67 1.18
CA ALA A 16 -0.39 -17.67 2.46
C ALA A 16 -1.65 -16.78 2.42
N LEU A 17 -1.55 -15.59 1.84
CA LEU A 17 -2.68 -14.66 1.72
C LEU A 17 -3.74 -15.16 0.73
N ILE A 18 -3.32 -15.76 -0.38
CA ILE A 18 -4.23 -16.44 -1.31
C ILE A 18 -4.97 -17.58 -0.60
N ALA A 19 -4.26 -18.39 0.18
CA ALA A 19 -4.86 -19.45 0.99
C ALA A 19 -5.87 -18.86 1.99
N CYS A 20 -5.55 -17.76 2.68
CA CYS A 20 -6.50 -17.07 3.56
C CYS A 20 -7.80 -16.71 2.82
N ARG A 21 -7.70 -16.10 1.64
CA ARG A 21 -8.87 -15.73 0.84
C ARG A 21 -9.71 -16.95 0.43
N ILE A 22 -9.06 -18.01 -0.03
CA ILE A 22 -9.73 -19.24 -0.44
C ILE A 22 -10.44 -19.86 0.76
N GLN A 23 -9.76 -20.02 1.90
CA GLN A 23 -10.36 -20.65 3.08
C GLN A 23 -11.52 -19.83 3.66
N ARG A 24 -11.43 -18.50 3.67
CA ARG A 24 -12.55 -17.63 4.07
C ARG A 24 -13.75 -17.77 3.14
N ARG A 25 -13.49 -17.82 1.82
CA ARG A 25 -14.56 -18.05 0.85
C ARG A 25 -15.19 -19.44 0.99
N CYS A 26 -14.41 -20.46 1.30
CA CYS A 26 -14.93 -21.78 1.63
C CYS A 26 -15.82 -21.74 2.87
N ALA A 27 -15.38 -21.06 3.95
CA ALA A 27 -16.19 -20.91 5.16
C ALA A 27 -17.56 -20.27 4.88
N GLU A 28 -17.59 -19.19 4.09
CA GLU A 28 -18.84 -18.52 3.65
C GLU A 28 -19.78 -19.49 2.93
N ILE A 29 -19.26 -20.29 1.99
CA ILE A 29 -20.07 -21.27 1.24
C ILE A 29 -20.67 -22.33 2.18
N PHE A 30 -19.91 -22.79 3.18
CA PHE A 30 -20.39 -23.81 4.11
C PHE A 30 -21.37 -23.25 5.15
N GLU A 31 -21.25 -21.99 5.53
CA GLU A 31 -22.25 -21.29 6.35
C GLU A 31 -23.62 -21.23 5.68
N ASP A 32 -23.65 -20.93 4.39
CA ASP A 32 -24.90 -20.91 3.62
C ASP A 32 -25.56 -22.31 3.56
N SER A 33 -24.76 -23.36 3.73
CA SER A 33 -25.22 -24.77 3.80
C SER A 33 -25.55 -25.28 5.20
N TYR A 34 -25.52 -24.42 6.23
CA TYR A 34 -25.74 -24.74 7.66
C TYR A 34 -24.71 -25.71 8.29
N ASP A 35 -23.59 -26.00 7.63
CA ASP A 35 -22.50 -26.79 8.21
C ASP A 35 -21.52 -25.89 9.00
N THR A 36 -21.94 -25.59 10.23
CA THR A 36 -21.20 -24.69 11.14
C THR A 36 -19.84 -25.24 11.58
N TYR A 37 -19.69 -26.57 11.65
CA TYR A 37 -18.44 -27.22 12.08
C TYR A 37 -17.37 -27.14 10.99
N ILE A 38 -17.75 -27.39 9.73
CA ILE A 38 -16.80 -27.27 8.62
C ILE A 38 -16.43 -25.80 8.39
N ALA A 39 -17.39 -24.89 8.46
CA ALA A 39 -17.14 -23.46 8.33
C ALA A 39 -16.17 -22.92 9.42
N SER A 40 -16.33 -23.34 10.69
CA SER A 40 -15.42 -22.92 11.76
C SER A 40 -14.00 -23.41 11.53
N ARG A 41 -13.84 -24.64 11.03
CA ARG A 41 -12.53 -25.23 10.72
C ARG A 41 -11.83 -24.49 9.58
N TYR A 42 -12.57 -24.06 8.55
CA TYR A 42 -12.01 -23.24 7.48
C TYR A 42 -11.57 -21.85 7.96
N ARG A 43 -12.32 -21.23 8.88
CA ARG A 43 -11.88 -19.98 9.53
C ARG A 43 -10.60 -20.16 10.32
N GLU A 44 -10.47 -21.25 11.06
CA GLU A 44 -9.25 -21.57 11.81
C GLU A 44 -8.04 -21.70 10.88
N TYR A 45 -8.20 -22.43 9.76
CA TYR A 45 -7.14 -22.53 8.76
C TYR A 45 -6.78 -21.18 8.14
N ALA A 46 -7.76 -20.33 7.84
CA ALA A 46 -7.48 -18.98 7.35
C ALA A 46 -6.66 -18.17 8.36
N ASN A 47 -7.02 -18.23 9.64
CA ASN A 47 -6.31 -17.50 10.70
C ASN A 47 -4.88 -18.01 10.89
N ASN A 48 -4.66 -19.32 10.78
CA ASN A 48 -3.31 -19.90 10.86
C ASN A 48 -2.40 -19.42 9.71
N PHE A 49 -2.93 -19.37 8.48
CA PHE A 49 -2.16 -18.82 7.35
C PHE A 49 -1.90 -17.31 7.48
N GLU A 50 -2.85 -16.55 8.03
CA GLU A 50 -2.67 -15.12 8.27
C GLU A 50 -1.58 -14.88 9.33
N ASN A 51 -1.56 -15.68 10.39
CA ASN A 51 -0.53 -15.62 11.42
C ASN A 51 0.85 -15.97 10.86
N LEU A 52 0.96 -17.02 10.04
CA LEU A 52 2.21 -17.38 9.37
C LEU A 52 2.72 -16.27 8.45
N ALA A 53 1.83 -15.66 7.65
CA ALA A 53 2.18 -14.52 6.80
C ALA A 53 2.68 -13.33 7.62
N THR A 54 2.01 -13.04 8.73
CA THR A 54 2.36 -11.94 9.64
C THR A 54 3.72 -12.19 10.29
N GLU A 55 3.94 -13.39 10.83
CA GLU A 55 5.20 -13.80 11.47
C GLU A 55 6.37 -13.77 10.50
N MET A 56 6.18 -14.26 9.27
CA MET A 56 7.22 -14.23 8.24
C MET A 56 7.73 -12.81 7.97
N VAL A 57 6.82 -11.83 7.89
CA VAL A 57 7.21 -10.44 7.62
C VAL A 57 7.78 -9.78 8.87
N THR A 58 7.24 -10.03 10.07
CA THR A 58 7.78 -9.43 11.31
C THR A 58 9.18 -9.96 11.62
N ILE A 59 9.44 -11.25 11.42
CA ILE A 59 10.79 -11.81 11.50
C ILE A 59 11.68 -11.18 10.41
N GLY A 60 11.17 -11.07 9.18
CA GLY A 60 11.90 -10.44 8.07
C GLY A 60 12.36 -9.01 8.39
N VAL A 61 11.55 -8.21 9.10
CA VAL A 61 11.90 -6.85 9.55
C VAL A 61 13.12 -6.86 10.47
N SER A 62 13.26 -7.86 11.34
CA SER A 62 14.43 -7.98 12.24
C SER A 62 15.74 -8.23 11.49
N ILE A 63 15.67 -8.79 10.28
CA ILE A 63 16.82 -9.06 9.42
C ILE A 63 17.10 -7.85 8.54
N ASN A 64 16.09 -7.37 7.81
CA ASN A 64 16.19 -6.21 6.93
C ASN A 64 14.82 -5.55 6.75
N ASP A 65 14.62 -4.43 7.44
CA ASP A 65 13.38 -3.65 7.41
C ASP A 65 12.99 -3.17 6.00
N ALA A 66 13.98 -2.75 5.20
CA ALA A 66 13.73 -2.26 3.83
C ALA A 66 13.27 -3.38 2.91
N ALA A 67 13.96 -4.52 2.93
CA ALA A 67 13.60 -5.69 2.12
C ALA A 67 12.25 -6.28 2.54
N ALA A 68 11.93 -6.27 3.83
CA ALA A 68 10.63 -6.71 4.33
C ALA A 68 9.49 -5.79 3.86
N CYS A 69 9.68 -4.47 3.94
CA CYS A 69 8.72 -3.51 3.41
C CYS A 69 8.52 -3.69 1.89
N ASP A 70 9.60 -3.86 1.13
CA ASP A 70 9.57 -4.09 -0.31
C ASP A 70 8.83 -5.37 -0.68
N LEU A 71 9.04 -6.43 0.10
CA LEU A 71 8.32 -7.69 -0.07
C LEU A 71 6.81 -7.46 0.12
N VAL A 72 6.38 -6.72 1.15
CA VAL A 72 4.95 -6.50 1.41
C VAL A 72 4.29 -5.64 0.33
N GLY A 73 4.92 -4.53 -0.07
CA GLY A 73 4.31 -3.60 -1.01
C GLY A 73 4.61 -3.85 -2.50
N GLY A 74 5.53 -4.76 -2.81
CA GLY A 74 5.96 -5.02 -4.19
C GLY A 74 5.90 -6.48 -4.64
N SER A 75 5.79 -7.45 -3.72
CA SER A 75 5.76 -8.86 -4.12
C SER A 75 4.39 -9.30 -4.63
N TYR A 76 4.41 -10.21 -5.60
CA TYR A 76 3.25 -10.87 -6.19
C TYR A 76 3.66 -12.27 -6.65
N MET A 77 2.69 -13.15 -6.82
CA MET A 77 2.90 -14.51 -7.31
C MET A 77 2.58 -14.59 -8.80
N ARG A 78 3.63 -14.56 -9.63
CA ARG A 78 3.50 -14.58 -11.11
C ARG A 78 2.72 -15.78 -11.62
N ALA A 79 2.93 -16.96 -11.04
CA ALA A 79 2.26 -18.19 -11.45
C ALA A 79 0.73 -18.12 -11.32
N TRP A 80 0.23 -17.25 -10.46
CA TRP A 80 -1.20 -17.07 -10.18
C TRP A 80 -1.73 -15.74 -10.71
N PHE A 81 -0.91 -14.99 -11.45
CA PHE A 81 -1.21 -13.61 -11.87
C PHE A 81 -1.77 -12.77 -10.71
N SER A 82 -1.21 -12.97 -9.51
CA SER A 82 -1.80 -12.37 -8.31
C SER A 82 -1.59 -10.86 -8.32
N PRO A 83 -2.51 -10.09 -7.71
CA PRO A 83 -2.22 -8.73 -7.33
C PRO A 83 -1.10 -8.69 -6.28
N ILE A 84 -0.67 -7.47 -5.95
CA ILE A 84 0.35 -7.22 -4.93
C ILE A 84 -0.12 -7.77 -3.58
N VAL A 85 0.81 -8.24 -2.75
CA VAL A 85 0.55 -8.78 -1.41
C VAL A 85 -0.38 -7.92 -0.55
N LEU A 86 -0.24 -6.59 -0.56
CA LEU A 86 -1.15 -5.69 0.17
C LEU A 86 -2.61 -5.75 -0.34
N GLU A 87 -2.79 -5.87 -1.65
CA GLU A 87 -4.12 -6.00 -2.24
C GLU A 87 -4.70 -7.40 -1.97
N LEU A 88 -3.88 -8.45 -2.00
CA LEU A 88 -4.28 -9.79 -1.56
C LEU A 88 -4.72 -9.81 -0.09
N ALA A 89 -3.99 -9.12 0.79
CA ALA A 89 -4.35 -9.02 2.20
C ALA A 89 -5.67 -8.26 2.39
N TYR A 90 -5.89 -7.18 1.63
CA TYR A 90 -7.16 -6.46 1.63
C TYR A 90 -8.32 -7.33 1.13
N LEU A 91 -8.18 -7.97 -0.02
CA LEU A 91 -9.19 -8.88 -0.57
C LEU A 91 -9.45 -10.07 0.37
N GLY A 92 -8.41 -10.54 1.03
CA GLY A 92 -8.46 -11.61 2.01
C GLY A 92 -9.03 -11.22 3.37
N ASP A 93 -9.41 -9.96 3.60
CA ASP A 93 -9.84 -9.40 4.90
C ASP A 93 -8.81 -9.61 6.03
N CYS A 94 -7.52 -9.73 5.70
CA CYS A 94 -6.45 -10.09 6.62
C CYS A 94 -6.06 -8.91 7.53
N THR A 95 -6.92 -8.60 8.52
CA THR A 95 -6.78 -7.44 9.41
C THR A 95 -5.55 -7.49 10.31
N THR A 96 -5.13 -8.68 10.77
CA THR A 96 -3.94 -8.88 11.59
C THR A 96 -2.68 -8.61 10.77
N PHE A 97 -2.65 -9.11 9.53
CA PHE A 97 -1.55 -8.82 8.61
C PHE A 97 -1.49 -7.33 8.26
N MET A 98 -2.63 -6.72 7.92
CA MET A 98 -2.70 -5.31 7.53
C MET A 98 -2.34 -4.35 8.67
N SER A 99 -2.65 -4.70 9.92
CA SER A 99 -2.29 -3.91 11.10
C SER A 99 -0.83 -4.08 11.53
N SER A 100 -0.10 -5.03 10.93
CA SER A 100 1.33 -5.23 11.22
C SER A 100 2.15 -3.99 10.82
N LEU A 101 3.19 -3.70 11.62
CA LEU A 101 4.12 -2.60 11.36
C LEU A 101 4.68 -2.58 9.93
N PRO A 102 5.18 -3.68 9.34
CA PRO A 102 5.71 -3.67 7.98
C PRO A 102 4.63 -3.36 6.92
N ALA A 103 3.40 -3.85 7.09
CA ALA A 103 2.29 -3.50 6.19
C ALA A 103 1.95 -2.02 6.28
N GLN A 104 1.88 -1.46 7.49
CA GLN A 104 1.63 -0.04 7.71
C GLN A 104 2.75 0.84 7.13
N LYS A 105 4.02 0.45 7.30
CA LYS A 105 5.16 1.13 6.67
C LYS A 105 5.07 1.07 5.14
N ALA A 106 4.76 -0.08 4.57
CA ALA A 106 4.60 -0.22 3.12
C ALA A 106 3.47 0.68 2.58
N ILE A 107 2.33 0.73 3.27
CA ILE A 107 1.22 1.64 2.94
C ILE A 107 1.66 3.11 3.05
N GLU A 108 2.39 3.48 4.10
CA GLU A 108 2.94 4.83 4.27
C GLU A 108 3.90 5.19 3.13
N TYR A 109 4.78 4.28 2.73
CA TYR A 109 5.69 4.49 1.60
C TYR A 109 4.94 4.66 0.27
N MET A 110 3.90 3.88 0.01
CA MET A 110 3.04 4.05 -1.17
C MET A 110 2.30 5.39 -1.13
N TRP A 111 1.77 5.78 0.03
CA TRP A 111 1.05 7.04 0.23
C TRP A 111 1.93 8.27 0.03
N THR A 112 3.14 8.24 0.58
CA THR A 112 4.10 9.35 0.55
C THR A 112 5.00 9.33 -0.69
N CYS A 113 4.96 8.27 -1.49
CA CYS A 113 5.92 7.98 -2.57
C CYS A 113 7.39 8.10 -2.14
N ASN A 114 7.68 7.71 -0.89
CA ASN A 114 8.99 7.88 -0.25
C ASN A 114 9.50 9.34 -0.21
N ILE A 115 8.58 10.31 -0.18
CA ILE A 115 8.90 11.74 -0.02
C ILE A 115 8.69 12.14 1.44
N ARG A 116 9.79 12.34 2.16
CA ARG A 116 9.78 12.81 3.54
C ARG A 116 9.59 14.32 3.57
N CYS A 117 8.42 14.72 4.02
CA CYS A 117 8.01 16.11 4.21
C CYS A 117 7.00 16.16 5.36
N LYS A 118 7.08 17.20 6.20
CA LYS A 118 6.10 17.39 7.29
C LYS A 118 4.72 17.65 6.70
N SER A 119 3.66 17.13 7.32
CA SER A 119 2.29 17.24 6.80
C SER A 119 1.88 18.69 6.46
N HIS A 120 2.21 19.65 7.32
CA HIS A 120 1.90 21.08 7.10
C HIS A 120 2.71 21.74 5.97
N LEU A 121 3.85 21.16 5.57
CA LEU A 121 4.67 21.70 4.48
C LEU A 121 4.16 21.24 3.11
N VAL A 122 3.35 20.18 3.04
CA VAL A 122 2.76 19.69 1.78
C VAL A 122 1.95 20.77 1.04
N PRO A 123 0.99 21.47 1.67
CA PRO A 123 0.26 22.55 0.98
C PRO A 123 1.17 23.71 0.60
N VAL A 124 2.17 24.06 1.43
CA VAL A 124 3.14 25.11 1.11
C VAL A 124 3.93 24.73 -0.15
N CYS A 125 4.45 23.51 -0.22
CA CYS A 125 5.20 23.01 -1.39
C CYS A 125 4.33 22.90 -2.64
N MET A 126 3.01 22.70 -2.48
CA MET A 126 2.06 22.64 -3.58
C MET A 126 1.87 24.00 -4.28
N PHE A 127 1.75 25.09 -3.52
CA PHE A 127 1.60 26.45 -4.07
C PHE A 127 2.95 27.12 -4.36
N LEU A 128 4.01 26.71 -3.67
CA LEU A 128 5.35 27.26 -3.76
C LEU A 128 6.34 26.18 -4.25
N PRO A 129 6.44 25.94 -5.57
CA PRO A 129 7.20 24.81 -6.12
C PRO A 129 8.72 24.92 -5.84
N PHE A 130 9.26 26.13 -5.67
CA PHE A 130 10.69 26.30 -5.37
C PHE A 130 11.12 25.70 -4.03
N VAL A 131 10.18 25.52 -3.08
CA VAL A 131 10.46 24.91 -1.77
C VAL A 131 10.83 23.43 -1.92
N LEU A 132 10.38 22.76 -2.99
CA LEU A 132 10.73 21.36 -3.31
C LEU A 132 12.22 21.17 -3.61
N LEU A 133 12.92 22.23 -4.00
CA LEU A 133 14.35 22.19 -4.32
C LEU A 133 15.22 22.27 -3.06
N MET A 134 14.63 22.66 -1.92
CA MET A 134 15.35 22.87 -0.67
C MET A 134 15.44 21.55 0.12
N PRO A 135 16.63 20.95 0.27
CA PRO A 135 16.80 19.63 0.90
C PRO A 135 16.44 19.61 2.40
N ARG A 136 16.35 20.80 3.03
CA ARG A 136 15.95 20.95 4.43
C ARG A 136 14.44 20.73 4.63
N PHE A 137 13.63 21.01 3.62
CA PHE A 137 12.16 20.92 3.71
C PHE A 137 11.61 19.64 3.11
N VAL A 138 12.21 19.16 2.02
CA VAL A 138 11.79 17.95 1.32
C VAL A 138 12.98 17.04 1.09
N GLN A 139 12.88 15.81 1.62
CA GLN A 139 13.86 14.77 1.40
C GLN A 139 13.22 13.69 0.52
N TYR A 140 13.85 13.41 -0.61
CA TYR A 140 13.44 12.33 -1.51
C TYR A 140 14.22 11.08 -1.13
N GLY A 141 13.50 10.02 -0.76
CA GLY A 141 14.08 8.71 -0.48
C GLY A 141 14.41 7.94 -1.76
N THR A 142 15.04 6.80 -1.58
CA THR A 142 15.47 5.92 -2.67
C THR A 142 14.29 5.40 -3.50
N THR A 143 14.51 5.30 -4.80
CA THR A 143 13.47 5.01 -5.79
C THR A 143 13.22 3.52 -6.02
N GLU A 144 13.93 2.69 -5.24
CA GLU A 144 13.98 1.24 -5.36
C GLU A 144 12.97 0.55 -4.45
N LEU A 145 12.29 1.31 -3.57
CA LEU A 145 11.22 0.76 -2.74
C LEU A 145 10.10 0.19 -3.64
N PHE A 146 9.75 -1.07 -3.41
CA PHE A 146 8.84 -1.91 -4.21
C PHE A 146 9.31 -2.33 -5.61
N SER A 147 10.62 -2.31 -5.86
CA SER A 147 11.24 -2.67 -7.15
C SER A 147 11.03 -4.12 -7.64
N LEU A 148 10.32 -4.96 -6.88
CA LEU A 148 9.98 -6.34 -7.25
C LEU A 148 8.93 -6.45 -8.40
N SER A 149 8.45 -5.33 -8.95
CA SER A 149 7.48 -5.31 -10.06
C SER A 149 8.03 -5.89 -11.38
N HIS A 150 7.15 -6.53 -12.17
CA HIS A 150 7.40 -7.28 -13.41
C HIS A 150 8.20 -6.56 -14.52
N THR A 151 8.47 -5.25 -14.42
CA THR A 151 8.86 -4.41 -15.57
C THR A 151 10.23 -3.70 -15.46
N ARG A 152 11.24 -4.25 -14.77
CA ARG A 152 12.58 -3.61 -14.72
C ARG A 152 13.74 -4.47 -15.19
N ASP A 153 13.97 -4.37 -16.49
CA ASP A 153 15.28 -4.48 -17.16
C ASP A 153 16.00 -3.12 -17.28
N ARG A 154 15.58 -2.09 -16.53
CA ARG A 154 16.20 -0.75 -16.61
C ARG A 154 16.56 -0.20 -15.25
N GLN A 155 17.86 0.12 -15.12
CA GLN A 155 18.44 0.98 -14.11
C GLN A 155 17.52 2.17 -13.86
N VAL A 156 16.87 2.20 -12.69
CA VAL A 156 16.22 3.43 -12.26
C VAL A 156 17.13 4.11 -11.27
N PRO A 157 17.41 5.40 -11.49
CA PRO A 157 18.36 6.14 -10.68
C PRO A 157 17.89 6.16 -9.23
N THR A 158 18.78 5.75 -8.33
CA THR A 158 18.58 5.59 -6.89
C THR A 158 18.12 6.87 -6.18
N TYR A 159 18.29 8.04 -6.83
CA TYR A 159 17.80 9.35 -6.42
C TYR A 159 17.20 10.09 -7.61
N PRO A 160 16.25 11.05 -7.40
CA PRO A 160 15.76 11.85 -8.51
C PRO A 160 16.91 12.68 -9.11
N ALA A 161 17.29 12.34 -10.33
CA ALA A 161 18.48 12.86 -11.00
C ALA A 161 18.32 14.33 -11.38
N ASN A 162 17.07 14.72 -11.71
CA ASN A 162 16.74 16.03 -12.25
C ASN A 162 15.64 16.73 -11.44
N ASN A 163 15.65 18.06 -11.43
CA ASN A 163 14.59 18.87 -10.81
C ASN A 163 13.20 18.54 -11.38
N HIS A 164 13.12 18.31 -12.69
CA HIS A 164 11.88 17.90 -13.36
C HIS A 164 11.31 16.60 -12.77
N GLU A 165 12.17 15.62 -12.47
CA GLU A 165 11.75 14.36 -11.85
C GLU A 165 11.23 14.56 -10.42
N ARG A 166 11.85 15.46 -9.66
CA ARG A 166 11.41 15.85 -8.31
C ARG A 166 10.01 16.45 -8.31
N PHE A 167 9.74 17.36 -9.25
CA PHE A 167 8.41 17.94 -9.45
C PHE A 167 7.39 16.89 -9.87
N TRP A 168 7.71 16.11 -10.90
CA TRP A 168 6.82 15.07 -11.42
C TRP A 168 6.45 14.05 -10.34
N ARG A 169 7.41 13.60 -9.53
CA ARG A 169 7.16 12.68 -8.41
C ARG A 169 6.29 13.31 -7.32
N PHE A 170 6.57 14.57 -6.95
CA PHE A 170 5.79 15.25 -5.92
C PHE A 170 4.33 15.41 -6.34
N TYR A 171 4.06 15.90 -7.56
CA TYR A 171 2.68 16.09 -8.04
C TYR A 171 1.98 14.76 -8.35
N ASN A 172 2.72 13.68 -8.65
CA ASN A 172 2.11 12.36 -8.83
C ASN A 172 1.83 11.59 -7.54
N CYS A 173 2.39 12.05 -6.42
CA CYS A 173 2.20 11.43 -5.11
C CYS A 173 0.71 11.41 -4.70
N PRO A 174 0.16 10.25 -4.26
CA PRO A 174 -1.22 10.14 -3.79
C PRO A 174 -1.56 11.16 -2.70
N ARG A 175 -0.65 11.39 -1.75
CA ARG A 175 -0.80 12.40 -0.70
C ARG A 175 -1.06 13.79 -1.27
N VAL A 176 -0.29 14.21 -2.27
CA VAL A 176 -0.43 15.54 -2.89
C VAL A 176 -1.74 15.63 -3.67
N LYS A 177 -2.08 14.60 -4.45
CA LYS A 177 -3.35 14.50 -5.17
C LYS A 177 -4.56 14.60 -4.23
N HIS A 178 -4.49 13.98 -3.06
CA HIS A 178 -5.53 14.08 -2.05
C HIS A 178 -5.71 15.50 -1.53
N HIS A 179 -4.62 16.21 -1.20
CA HIS A 179 -4.69 17.63 -0.80
C HIS A 179 -5.26 18.52 -1.92
N PHE A 180 -4.85 18.31 -3.17
CA PHE A 180 -5.46 18.98 -4.33
C PHE A 180 -6.96 18.73 -4.41
N GLY A 181 -7.40 17.49 -4.24
CA GLY A 181 -8.81 17.12 -4.25
C GLY A 181 -9.61 17.82 -3.15
N LEU A 182 -9.05 17.93 -1.94
CA LEU A 182 -9.68 18.66 -0.83
C LEU A 182 -9.83 20.15 -1.15
N VAL A 183 -8.75 20.80 -1.61
CA VAL A 183 -8.77 22.23 -1.98
C VAL A 183 -9.77 22.49 -3.09
N SER A 184 -9.75 21.68 -4.15
CA SER A 184 -10.70 21.78 -5.27
C SER A 184 -12.15 21.67 -4.80
N ARG A 185 -12.46 20.70 -3.94
CA ARG A 185 -13.80 20.56 -3.35
C ARG A 185 -14.22 21.78 -2.54
N HIS A 186 -13.31 22.37 -1.76
CA HIS A 186 -13.62 23.56 -0.94
C HIS A 186 -13.85 24.81 -1.81
N ILE A 187 -13.08 24.97 -2.88
CA ILE A 187 -13.30 26.05 -3.87
C ILE A 187 -14.67 25.89 -4.53
N LEU A 188 -14.99 24.67 -4.97
CA LEU A 188 -16.28 24.38 -5.61
C LEU A 188 -17.45 24.62 -4.66
N LEU A 189 -17.35 24.18 -3.40
CA LEU A 189 -18.32 24.50 -2.34
C LEU A 189 -18.44 26.00 -2.11
N GLY A 190 -17.32 26.74 -2.06
CA GLY A 190 -17.33 28.19 -1.92
C GLY A 190 -18.03 28.92 -3.08
N ILE A 191 -17.84 28.45 -4.31
CA ILE A 191 -18.54 28.98 -5.49
C ILE A 191 -20.03 28.67 -5.43
N LEU A 192 -20.42 27.45 -5.04
CA LEU A 192 -21.82 27.04 -4.93
C LEU A 192 -22.58 27.73 -3.79
N ILE A 193 -21.89 28.04 -2.68
CA ILE A 193 -22.47 28.68 -1.51
C ILE A 193 -22.45 30.21 -1.63
N SER A 194 -21.60 30.79 -2.50
CA SER A 194 -21.56 32.23 -2.72
C SER A 194 -22.91 32.70 -3.26
N PRO A 195 -23.72 33.42 -2.47
CA PRO A 195 -25.00 33.91 -2.96
C PRO A 195 -24.70 34.89 -4.08
N TYR A 196 -25.29 34.63 -5.23
CA TYR A 196 -25.45 35.62 -6.29
C TYR A 196 -26.03 36.88 -5.62
N LYS A 197 -25.23 37.92 -5.42
CA LYS A 197 -25.73 39.25 -5.08
C LYS A 197 -26.18 39.85 -6.42
N PRO A 198 -27.50 39.90 -6.74
CA PRO A 198 -27.92 40.77 -7.82
C PRO A 198 -27.60 42.21 -7.39
N GLU A 199 -26.70 42.86 -8.12
CA GLU A 199 -26.60 44.32 -8.11
C GLU A 199 -27.94 44.85 -8.64
N ILE A 200 -28.82 45.24 -7.71
CA ILE A 200 -30.00 46.03 -8.03
C ILE A 200 -29.49 47.46 -8.15
N ALA A 201 -29.34 47.91 -9.39
CA ALA A 201 -29.21 49.32 -9.77
C ALA A 201 -30.61 49.94 -9.96
#